data_AF-A0A258V4Z3-F1
#
_entry.id   AF-A0A258V4Z3-F1
#
_cell.length_a   1.000
_cell.length_b   1.000
_cell.length_c   1.000
_cell.angle_alpha   90.00
_cell.angle_beta   90.00
_cell.angle_gamma   90.00
#
_symmetry.space_group_name_H-M   'P 1'
#
loop_
_entity.id
_entity.type
_entity.pdbx_description
1 polymer ?
#
loop_
_entity_poly.entity_id
_entity_poly.type
_entity_poly.pdbx_seq_one_letter_code
_entity_poly.pdbx_strand_id
1 'polypeptide(L)' 'MFKQVWQRIRELSGDDAYERYQSHYAVHHAQQIDAPPLLSREDFFKQWQDNQWKGVKRCC' A
#
# COMPACT_ATOMS: atom_id res chain seq x y z
N MET A 1 -6.35 -25.82 -2.03
CA MET A 1 -7.44 -25.24 -1.23
C MET A 1 -6.94 -24.39 -0.06
N PHE A 2 -6.17 -24.92 0.90
CA PHE A 2 -5.63 -24.13 2.03
C PHE A 2 -4.78 -22.91 1.61
N LYS A 3 -3.89 -23.06 0.61
CA LYS A 3 -3.03 -21.95 0.14
C LYS A 3 -3.84 -20.75 -0.40
N GLN A 4 -4.94 -21.02 -1.09
CA GLN A 4 -5.79 -19.96 -1.67
C GLN A 4 -6.57 -19.22 -0.59
N VAL A 5 -7.10 -19.94 0.41
CA VAL A 5 -7.75 -19.31 1.57
C VAL A 5 -6.77 -18.44 2.35
N TRP A 6 -5.54 -18.92 2.55
CA TRP A 6 -4.49 -18.15 3.21
C TRP A 6 -4.10 -16.87 2.45
N GLN A 7 -3.98 -16.95 1.13
CA GLN A 7 -3.75 -15.78 0.28
C GLN A 7 -4.89 -14.76 0.40
N ARG A 8 -6.14 -15.21 0.38
CA ARG A 8 -7.31 -14.33 0.57
C ARG A 8 -7.33 -13.66 1.94
N ILE A 9 -6.95 -14.38 3.00
CA ILE A 9 -6.83 -13.80 4.34
C ILE A 9 -5.76 -12.71 4.35
N ARG A 10 -4.60 -12.93 3.73
CA ARG A 10 -3.53 -11.92 3.63
C ARG A 10 -3.94 -10.68 2.83
N GLU A 11 -4.66 -10.86 1.73
CA GLU A 11 -5.20 -9.77 0.92
C GLU A 11 -6.19 -8.91 1.75
N LEU A 12 -7.08 -9.57 2.50
CA LEU A 12 -8.11 -8.92 3.32
C LEU A 12 -7.55 -8.28 4.58
N SER A 13 -6.54 -8.88 5.22
CA SER A 13 -5.88 -8.31 6.40
C SER A 13 -4.95 -7.15 6.03
N GLY A 14 -4.53 -7.07 4.76
CA GLY A 14 -3.53 -6.11 4.32
C GLY A 14 -2.10 -6.52 4.66
N ASP A 15 -1.86 -7.79 5.03
CA ASP A 15 -0.51 -8.33 5.28
C ASP A 15 0.39 -8.21 4.03
N ASP A 16 -0.22 -8.22 2.85
CA ASP A 16 0.45 -8.10 1.55
C ASP A 16 0.47 -6.66 1.00
N ALA A 17 -0.01 -5.66 1.77
CA ALA A 17 -0.21 -4.31 1.26
C ALA A 17 1.09 -3.67 0.75
N TYR A 18 2.20 -3.88 1.45
CA TYR A 18 3.51 -3.38 1.02
C TYR A 18 4.04 -4.11 -0.23
N GLU A 19 3.80 -5.42 -0.34
CA GLU A 19 4.22 -6.23 -1.50
C GLU A 19 3.46 -5.78 -2.77
N ARG A 20 2.16 -5.49 -2.62
CA ARG A 20 1.34 -4.91 -3.69
C ARG A 20 1.77 -3.49 -4.04
N TYR A 21 2.08 -2.65 -3.05
CA TYR A 21 2.64 -1.32 -3.28
C TYR A 21 3.94 -1.37 -4.08
N GLN A 22 4.88 -2.24 -3.70
CA GLN A 22 6.15 -2.40 -4.40
C GLN A 22 5.94 -2.86 -5.85
N SER A 23 5.04 -3.82 -6.07
CA SER A 23 4.70 -4.31 -7.41
C SER A 23 4.08 -3.20 -8.26
N HIS A 24 3.15 -2.43 -7.69
CA HIS A 24 2.53 -1.28 -8.37
C HIS A 24 3.58 -0.21 -8.71
N TYR A 25 4.48 0.11 -7.78
CA TYR A 25 5.56 1.05 -7.99
C TYR A 25 6.48 0.62 -9.15
N ALA A 26 6.88 -0.66 -9.18
CA ALA A 26 7.73 -1.19 -10.23
C ALA A 26 7.09 -1.08 -11.62
N VAL A 27 5.77 -1.27 -11.71
CA VAL A 27 5.03 -1.23 -12.98
C VAL A 27 4.74 0.21 -13.43
N HIS A 28 4.38 1.11 -12.51
CA HIS A 28 3.81 2.42 -12.87
C HIS A 28 4.73 3.60 -12.61
N HIS A 29 5.66 3.50 -11.66
CA HIS A 29 6.46 4.64 -11.19
C HIS A 29 7.95 4.48 -11.47
N ALA A 30 8.49 3.26 -11.48
CA ALA A 30 9.93 3.05 -11.65
C ALA A 30 10.50 3.60 -12.99
N GLN A 31 9.65 3.81 -14.00
CA GLN A 31 10.05 4.36 -15.31
C GLN A 31 9.69 5.84 -15.49
N GLN A 32 9.03 6.47 -14.52
CA GLN A 32 8.71 7.90 -14.60
C GLN A 32 9.92 8.73 -14.16
N ILE A 33 10.23 9.77 -14.93
CA ILE A 33 11.37 10.68 -14.68
C ILE A 33 11.21 11.41 -13.34
N ASP A 34 9.98 11.75 -12.96
CA ASP A 34 9.65 12.48 -11.73
C ASP A 34 8.96 11.61 -10.67
N ALA A 35 9.14 10.28 -10.73
CA ALA A 35 8.54 9.42 -9.70
C ALA A 35 9.17 9.72 -8.32
N PRO A 36 8.34 9.84 -7.26
CA PRO A 36 8.85 9.85 -5.90
C PRO A 36 9.57 8.53 -5.63
N PRO A 37 10.62 8.50 -4.80
CA PRO A 37 11.37 7.26 -4.53
C PRO A 37 10.48 6.19 -3.88
N LEU A 38 10.82 4.92 -4.12
CA LEU A 38 10.16 3.79 -3.47
C LEU A 38 10.28 3.94 -1.95
N LEU A 39 9.15 4.00 -1.27
CA LEU A 39 9.12 4.13 0.19
C LEU A 39 9.61 2.85 0.86
N SER A 40 10.28 3.01 2.01
CA SER A 40 10.53 1.89 2.91
C SER A 40 9.21 1.34 3.45
N ARG A 41 9.22 0.09 3.96
CA ARG A 41 8.01 -0.51 4.55
C ARG A 41 7.45 0.35 5.69
N GLU A 42 8.32 0.86 6.55
CA GLU A 42 7.93 1.71 7.67
C GLU A 42 7.29 3.02 7.18
N ASP A 43 7.94 3.70 6.24
CA ASP A 43 7.45 4.98 5.70
C ASP A 43 6.14 4.82 4.94
N PHE A 44 5.97 3.71 4.21
CA PHE A 44 4.70 3.36 3.57
C PHE A 44 3.57 3.25 4.59
N PHE A 45 3.76 2.46 5.66
CA PHE A 45 2.73 2.29 6.70
C PHE A 45 2.49 3.57 7.50
N LYS A 46 3.53 4.38 7.72
CA LYS A 46 3.41 5.68 8.37
C LYS A 46 2.59 6.65 7.52
N GLN A 47 2.90 6.77 6.23
CA GLN A 47 2.15 7.59 5.29
C GLN A 47 0.70 7.09 5.14
N TRP A 48 0.49 5.78 5.08
CA TRP A 48 -0.84 5.19 5.00
C TRP A 48 -1.69 5.52 6.24
N GLN A 49 -1.12 5.37 7.44
CA GLN A 49 -1.77 5.75 8.70
C GLN A 49 -2.04 7.25 8.74
N ASP A 50 -1.05 8.10 8.44
CA ASP A 50 -1.22 9.54 8.36
C ASP A 50 -2.38 9.93 7.44
N ASN A 51 -2.51 9.27 6.29
CA ASN A 51 -3.60 9.52 5.34
C ASN A 51 -4.98 9.09 5.86
N GLN A 52 -5.08 8.14 6.79
CA GLN A 52 -6.36 7.81 7.44
C GLN A 52 -6.88 8.97 8.31
N TRP A 53 -5.96 9.80 8.81
CA TRP A 53 -6.23 10.90 9.73
C TRP A 53 -6.12 12.27 9.07
N LYS A 54 -5.48 12.37 7.89
CA LYS A 54 -5.39 13.58 7.07
C LYS A 54 -6.58 13.66 6.13
N GLY A 55 -7.55 14.46 6.52
CA GLY A 55 -8.72 14.81 5.73
C GLY A 55 -9.82 15.31 6.64
N VAL A 56 -10.44 16.45 6.31
CA VAL A 56 -11.62 16.89 7.05
C VAL A 56 -12.75 15.93 6.68
N LYS A 57 -13.03 14.95 7.55
CA LYS A 57 -14.27 14.15 7.49
C LYS A 57 -15.41 15.06 7.92
N ARG A 58 -15.85 15.98 7.03
CA ARG A 58 -17.06 16.76 7.27
C ARG A 58 -18.21 15.76 7.25
N CYS A 59 -18.84 15.52 8.40
CA CYS A 59 -20.19 14.98 8.39
C CYS A 59 -21.11 16.10 7.91
N CYS A 60 -21.37 16.12 6.63
CA CYS A 60 -22.54 16.76 6.05
C CYS A 60 -23.08 15.84 4.98
#